data_AF-A0A819ZFX5-F1
#
_entry.id   AF-A0A819ZFX5-F1
#
_cell.length_a   1.000
_cell.length_b   1.000
_cell.length_c   1.000
_cell.angle_alpha   90.00
_cell.angle_beta   90.00
_cell.angle_gamma   90.00
#
_symmetry.space_group_name_H-M   'P 1'
#
loop_
_entity.id
_entity.type
_entity.pdbx_description
1 polymer ?
#
loop_
_entity_poly.entity_id
_entity_poly.type
_entity_poly.pdbx_seq_one_letter_code
_entity_poly.pdbx_strand_id
1 'polypeptide(L)'
;MDIETSSDPTLLLPDYSTISDSNFTQMLLTLMPNIMNQNKFMELLNHKEILIFIRELTKLINRFNYSQLQHEQWSYYYNLGMTEGIWNGRVSKKMADANSMCYTYGRSKNLIKQPQ
;
A
#
# COMPACT_ATOMS: atom_id res chain seq x y z
N MET A 1 17.05 -20.03 9.86
CA MET A 1 16.85 -19.08 10.99
C MET A 1 16.68 -17.77 10.28
N ASP A 2 15.46 -17.56 9.80
CA ASP A 2 15.20 -16.55 8.78
C ASP A 2 14.74 -15.31 9.52
N ILE A 3 15.58 -14.28 9.45
CA ILE A 3 15.25 -12.95 9.94
C ILE A 3 14.22 -12.42 8.94
N GLU A 4 12.94 -12.74 9.16
CA GLU A 4 11.86 -11.92 8.65
C GLU A 4 11.98 -10.57 9.36
N THR A 5 12.83 -9.70 8.83
CA THR A 5 12.62 -8.27 9.01
C THR A 5 11.31 -7.95 8.32
N SER A 6 10.23 -8.06 9.10
CA SER A 6 9.00 -7.33 8.89
C SER A 6 9.35 -5.84 8.89
N SER A 7 9.97 -5.37 7.81
CA SER A 7 10.24 -3.97 7.58
C SER A 7 8.89 -3.35 7.28
N ASP A 8 8.40 -2.54 8.21
CA ASP A 8 7.20 -1.73 8.02
C ASP A 8 7.31 -1.06 6.63
N PRO A 9 6.40 -1.37 5.69
CA PRO A 9 6.51 -0.88 4.32
C PRO A 9 6.39 0.65 4.23
N THR A 10 5.90 1.31 5.30
CA THR A 10 5.89 2.76 5.40
C THR A 10 7.27 3.38 5.64
N LEU A 11 8.31 2.58 5.95
CA LEU A 11 9.71 3.04 6.03
C LEU A 11 10.26 3.55 4.70
N LEU A 12 9.64 3.16 3.58
CA LEU A 12 9.98 3.67 2.25
C LEU A 12 9.41 5.06 1.98
N LEU A 13 8.52 5.56 2.86
CA LEU A 13 7.94 6.88 2.70
C LEU A 13 8.94 7.96 3.16
N PRO A 14 9.02 9.09 2.43
CA PRO A 14 9.81 10.24 2.86
C PRO A 14 9.42 10.68 4.27
N ASP A 15 10.41 10.78 5.15
CA ASP A 15 10.21 11.35 6.48
C ASP A 15 10.37 12.87 6.44
N TYR A 16 9.26 13.56 6.24
CA TYR A 16 9.20 15.03 6.22
C TYR A 16 9.60 15.67 7.56
N SER A 17 9.71 14.93 8.67
CA SER A 17 10.18 15.49 9.95
C SER A 17 11.66 15.86 9.93
N THR A 18 12.46 15.15 9.13
CA THR A 18 13.93 15.33 9.04
C THR A 18 14.34 16.48 8.10
N ILE A 19 13.42 16.96 7.28
CA ILE A 19 13.66 18.01 6.29
C ILE A 19 13.64 19.39 6.98
N SER A 20 14.56 20.28 6.62
CA SER A 20 14.54 21.65 7.12
C SER A 20 13.30 22.41 6.65
N ASP A 21 12.85 23.38 7.44
CA ASP A 21 11.71 24.23 7.09
C ASP A 21 11.89 24.94 5.75
N SER A 22 13.11 25.41 5.46
CA SER A 22 13.46 26.04 4.17
C SER A 22 13.25 25.08 3.00
N ASN A 23 13.73 23.85 3.11
CA ASN A 23 13.66 22.86 2.04
C ASN A 23 12.23 22.35 1.86
N PHE A 24 11.50 22.16 2.95
CA PHE A 24 10.09 21.77 2.92
C PHE A 24 9.22 22.85 2.25
N THR A 25 9.44 24.13 2.58
CA THR A 25 8.75 25.26 1.94
C THR A 25 9.07 25.31 0.44
N GLN A 26 10.33 25.19 0.03
CA GLN A 26 10.70 25.17 -1.39
C GLN A 26 10.06 24.00 -2.14
N MET A 27 9.99 22.82 -1.52
CA MET A 27 9.31 21.66 -2.08
C MET A 27 7.83 21.95 -2.34
N LEU A 28 7.11 22.54 -1.37
CA LEU A 28 5.70 22.90 -1.53
C LEU A 28 5.47 23.91 -2.67
N LEU A 29 6.32 24.91 -2.80
CA LEU A 29 6.24 25.91 -3.87
C LEU A 29 6.49 25.31 -5.25
N THR A 30 7.43 24.38 -5.33
CA THR A 30 7.77 23.68 -6.59
C THR A 30 6.62 22.79 -7.05
N LEU A 31 5.94 22.13 -6.11
CA LEU A 31 4.80 21.25 -6.40
C LEU A 31 3.52 22.01 -6.72
N MET A 32 3.42 23.29 -6.34
CA MET A 32 2.24 24.11 -6.58
C MET A 32 2.55 25.39 -7.37
N PRO A 33 3.03 25.28 -8.63
CA PRO A 33 3.43 26.43 -9.44
C PRO A 33 2.24 27.33 -9.84
N ASN A 34 1.01 26.79 -9.85
CA ASN A 34 -0.18 27.48 -10.34
C ASN A 34 -1.08 28.05 -9.22
N ILE A 35 -0.55 28.27 -8.01
CA ILE A 35 -1.32 28.96 -6.97
C ILE A 35 -1.51 30.42 -7.40
N MET A 36 -2.77 30.80 -7.65
CA MET A 36 -3.19 32.15 -8.07
C MET A 36 -2.70 33.28 -7.14
N ASN A 37 -2.18 32.95 -5.95
CA ASN A 37 -1.61 33.86 -4.96
C ASN A 37 -0.33 33.28 -4.30
N GLN A 38 0.70 32.95 -5.08
CA GLN A 38 1.97 32.44 -4.53
C GLN A 38 2.56 33.33 -3.41
N ASN A 39 2.47 34.65 -3.54
CA ASN A 39 2.99 35.58 -2.53
C ASN A 39 2.26 35.43 -1.18
N LYS A 40 0.92 35.28 -1.18
CA LYS A 40 0.15 35.06 0.06
C LYS A 40 0.42 33.68 0.64
N PHE A 41 0.61 32.67 -0.23
CA PHE A 41 0.96 31.33 0.22
C PHE A 41 2.34 31.31 0.89
N MET A 42 3.32 32.00 0.31
CA MET A 42 4.64 32.22 0.92
C MET A 42 4.55 32.89 2.28
N GLU A 43 3.74 33.94 2.39
CA GLU A 43 3.50 34.63 3.66
C GLU A 43 2.88 33.69 4.70
N LEU A 44 1.91 32.86 4.30
CA LEU A 44 1.31 31.84 5.16
C LEU A 44 2.34 30.80 5.65
N LEU A 45 3.26 30.36 4.78
CA LEU A 45 4.30 29.39 5.13
C LEU A 45 5.36 29.94 6.09
N ASN A 46 5.47 31.27 6.24
CA ASN A 46 6.34 31.88 7.24
C ASN A 46 5.77 31.72 8.67
N HIS A 47 4.49 31.41 8.82
CA HIS A 47 3.92 31.08 10.12
C HIS A 47 4.28 29.64 10.51
N LYS A 48 5.10 29.50 11.54
CA LYS A 48 5.61 28.19 12.02
C LYS A 48 4.51 27.17 12.28
N GLU A 49 3.40 27.58 12.89
CA GLU A 49 2.27 26.69 13.18
C GLU A 49 1.61 26.15 11.91
N ILE A 50 1.46 27.00 10.89
CA ILE A 50 0.92 26.61 9.58
C ILE A 50 1.85 25.62 8.90
N LEU A 51 3.17 25.88 8.94
CA LEU A 51 4.16 24.99 8.34
C LEU A 51 4.17 23.60 9.00
N ILE A 52 4.08 23.55 10.33
CA ILE A 52 3.96 22.28 11.08
C ILE A 52 2.68 21.55 10.70
N PHE A 53 1.55 22.25 10.64
CA PHE A 53 0.26 21.67 10.25
C PHE A 53 0.31 21.07 8.84
N ILE A 54 0.81 21.83 7.86
CA ILE A 54 0.94 21.35 6.48
C ILE A 54 1.88 20.15 6.40
N ARG A 55 2.93 20.11 7.23
CA ARG A 55 3.86 18.98 7.28
C ARG A 55 3.18 17.70 7.77
N GLU A 56 2.42 17.77 8.85
CA GLU A 56 1.67 16.62 9.35
C GLU A 56 0.57 16.18 8.38
N LEU A 57 -0.12 17.13 7.74
CA LEU A 57 -1.09 16.85 6.69
C LEU A 57 -0.43 16.13 5.51
N THR A 58 0.74 16.60 5.08
CA THR A 58 1.51 16.01 3.98
C THR A 58 1.92 14.57 4.31
N LYS A 59 2.38 14.30 5.54
CA LYS A 59 2.68 12.94 6.02
C LYS A 59 1.45 12.04 5.94
N LEU A 60 0.30 12.52 6.40
CA LEU A 60 -0.95 11.75 6.40
C LEU A 60 -1.40 11.41 4.98
N ILE A 61 -1.41 12.40 4.07
CA ILE A 61 -1.77 12.20 2.67
C ILE A 61 -0.83 11.18 2.01
N ASN A 62 0.48 11.28 2.28
CA ASN A 62 1.45 10.37 1.69
C ASN A 62 1.24 8.91 2.15
N ARG A 63 0.93 8.72 3.44
CA ARG A 63 0.55 7.40 3.98
C ARG A 63 -0.73 6.86 3.33
N PHE A 64 -1.74 7.70 3.17
CA PHE A 64 -2.99 7.30 2.51
C PHE A 64 -2.76 6.87 1.06
N ASN A 65 -2.03 7.67 0.29
CA ASN A 65 -1.68 7.35 -1.10
C ASN A 65 -0.89 6.05 -1.20
N TYR A 66 0.02 5.80 -0.26
CA TYR A 66 0.77 4.55 -0.20
C TYR A 66 -0.11 3.34 0.08
N SER A 67 -1.02 3.44 1.05
CA SER A 67 -1.99 2.36 1.33
C SER A 67 -2.89 2.08 0.13
N GLN A 68 -3.29 3.12 -0.61
CA GLN A 68 -4.05 2.95 -1.85
C GLN A 68 -3.23 2.21 -2.91
N LEU A 69 -1.97 2.60 -3.13
CA LEU A 69 -1.06 1.92 -4.07
C LEU A 69 -0.90 0.43 -3.71
N GLN A 70 -0.70 0.13 -2.42
CA GLN A 70 -0.62 -1.24 -1.95
C GLN A 70 -1.91 -2.02 -2.25
N HIS A 71 -3.07 -1.42 -2.00
CA HIS A 71 -4.35 -2.05 -2.29
C HIS A 71 -4.53 -2.33 -3.78
N GLU A 72 -4.17 -1.39 -4.65
CA GLU A 72 -4.20 -1.56 -6.11
C GLU A 72 -3.27 -2.69 -6.57
N GLN A 73 -2.05 -2.73 -6.03
CA GLN A 73 -1.08 -3.78 -6.32
C GLN A 73 -1.57 -5.16 -5.87
N TRP A 74 -2.09 -5.28 -4.65
CA TRP A 74 -2.66 -6.54 -4.16
C TRP A 74 -3.87 -6.97 -4.99
N SER A 75 -4.74 -6.04 -5.35
CA SER A 75 -5.91 -6.31 -6.19
C SER A 75 -5.49 -6.81 -7.57
N TYR A 76 -4.46 -6.21 -8.16
CA TYR A 76 -3.90 -6.66 -9.44
C TYR A 76 -3.39 -8.10 -9.37
N TYR A 77 -2.54 -8.44 -8.41
CA TYR A 77 -2.01 -9.81 -8.29
C TYR A 77 -3.06 -10.83 -7.90
N TYR A 78 -4.02 -10.44 -7.06
CA TYR A 78 -5.18 -11.28 -6.76
C TYR A 78 -5.95 -11.60 -8.03
N ASN A 79 -6.29 -10.59 -8.84
CA ASN A 79 -7.00 -10.78 -10.10
C ASN A 79 -6.19 -11.62 -11.09
N LEU A 80 -4.89 -11.36 -11.23
CA LEU A 80 -3.99 -12.14 -12.09
C LEU A 80 -4.04 -13.62 -11.72
N GLY A 81 -3.85 -13.96 -10.44
CA GLY A 81 -3.88 -15.37 -10.05
C GLY A 81 -5.28 -16.00 -10.13
N MET A 82 -6.36 -15.21 -10.12
CA MET A 82 -7.71 -15.73 -10.37
C MET A 82 -7.89 -16.05 -11.86
N THR A 83 -7.46 -15.14 -12.75
CA THR A 83 -7.54 -15.29 -14.21
C THR A 83 -6.64 -16.42 -14.72
N GLU A 84 -5.40 -16.48 -14.24
CA GLU A 84 -4.42 -17.51 -14.61
C GLU A 84 -4.66 -18.84 -13.88
N GLY A 85 -5.65 -18.90 -12.98
CA GLY A 85 -5.94 -20.08 -12.17
C GLY A 85 -4.82 -20.48 -11.22
N ILE A 86 -3.87 -19.59 -10.94
CA ILE A 86 -2.80 -19.78 -9.94
C ILE A 86 -3.40 -19.98 -8.55
N TRP A 87 -4.45 -19.23 -8.21
CA TRP A 87 -5.18 -19.38 -6.95
C TRP A 87 -6.12 -20.58 -6.94
N ASN A 88 -6.37 -21.21 -8.10
CA ASN A 88 -7.12 -22.46 -8.17
C ASN A 88 -6.20 -23.61 -7.78
N GLY A 89 -5.78 -23.63 -6.51
CA GLY A 89 -4.94 -24.65 -5.88
C GLY A 89 -5.60 -26.03 -5.86
N ARG A 90 -5.75 -26.64 -7.03
CA ARG A 90 -6.11 -28.05 -7.16
C ARG A 90 -4.84 -28.87 -7.09
N VAL A 91 -4.31 -29.00 -5.89
CA VAL A 91 -3.28 -29.97 -5.60
C VAL A 91 -3.97 -31.33 -5.47
N SER A 92 -3.47 -32.36 -6.17
CA SER A 92 -4.03 -33.70 -6.00
C SER A 92 -3.86 -34.15 -4.54
N LYS A 93 -4.80 -34.96 -4.02
CA LYS A 93 -4.72 -35.47 -2.63
C LYS A 93 -3.35 -36.06 -2.30
N LYS A 94 -2.78 -36.84 -3.23
CA LYS A 94 -1.45 -37.45 -3.10
C LYS A 94 -0.32 -36.42 -2.96
N MET A 95 -0.38 -35.32 -3.71
CA MET A 95 0.62 -34.27 -3.66
C MET A 95 0.46 -33.38 -2.41
N ALA A 96 -0.77 -33.18 -1.93
CA ALA A 96 -1.03 -32.51 -0.66
C ALA A 96 -0.52 -33.34 0.52
N ASP A 97 -0.80 -34.65 0.53
CA ASP A 97 -0.35 -35.59 1.56
C ASP A 97 1.19 -35.69 1.59
N ALA A 98 1.84 -35.75 0.40
CA ALA A 98 3.30 -35.85 0.29
C ALA A 98 4.06 -34.60 0.74
N ASN A 99 3.42 -33.42 0.72
CA ASN A 99 4.04 -32.15 1.09
C ASN A 99 3.42 -31.52 2.35
N SER A 100 2.63 -32.30 3.11
CA SER A 100 1.95 -31.85 4.33
C SER A 100 1.16 -30.53 4.17
N MET A 101 0.57 -30.31 3.00
CA MET A 101 -0.23 -29.13 2.69
C MET A 101 -1.69 -29.34 3.11
N CYS A 102 -2.31 -28.31 3.69
CA CYS A 102 -3.71 -28.39 4.13
C CYS A 102 -4.65 -28.43 2.92
N TYR A 103 -5.45 -29.50 2.82
CA TYR A 103 -6.43 -29.74 1.74
C TYR A 103 -7.74 -28.98 1.99
N THR A 104 -7.70 -27.66 1.88
CA THR A 104 -8.93 -26.83 2.01
C THR A 104 -9.08 -25.83 0.88
N TYR A 105 -9.06 -26.29 -0.37
CA TYR A 105 -9.75 -25.61 -1.47
C TYR A 105 -10.40 -26.61 -2.43
N GLY A 106 -11.72 -26.78 -2.29
CA GLY A 106 -12.63 -27.25 -3.35
C GLY A 106 -13.01 -28.73 -3.38
N ARG A 107 -14.11 -29.11 -2.70
CA ARG A 107 -15.00 -30.13 -3.28
C ARG A 107 -15.90 -29.45 -4.31
N SER A 108 -15.89 -29.95 -5.55
CA SER A 108 -16.91 -29.59 -6.54
C SER A 108 -18.30 -29.91 -5.97
N LYS A 109 -19.22 -28.94 -5.99
CA LYS A 109 -20.64 -29.13 -5.57
C LYS A 109 -21.31 -30.30 -6.30
N ASN A 110 -20.78 -30.73 -7.45
CA ASN A 110 -21.34 -31.83 -8.24
C ASN A 110 -21.14 -33.21 -7.60
N LEU A 111 -20.22 -33.35 -6.64
CA LEU A 111 -20.01 -34.60 -5.89
C LEU A 111 -20.90 -34.74 -4.64
N ILE A 112 -21.65 -33.69 -4.27
CA ILE A 112 -22.49 -33.67 -3.06
C ILE A 112 -23.95 -34.07 -3.37
N LYS A 113 -24.34 -34.14 -4.66
CA LYS A 113 -25.71 -34.45 -5.11
C LYS A 113 -25.84 -35.78 -5.84
N GLN A 114 -25.22 -36.84 -5.33
CA GLN A 114 -25.66 -38.20 -5.69
C GLN A 114 -26.22 -38.88 -4.43
N PRO A 115 -27.56 -38.99 -4.30
CA PRO A 115 -28.14 -39.89 -3.32
C PRO A 115 -27.89 -41.33 -3.79
N GLN A 116 -27.41 -42.16 -2.85
CA GLN A 116 -27.39 -43.62 -2.98
C GLN A 116 -28.81 -44.19 -2.91
#